data_AF-A0A0P7AKT6-F1
#
_entry.id   AF-A0A0P7AKT6-F1
#
_cell.length_a   1.000
_cell.length_b   1.000
_cell.length_c   1.000
_cell.angle_alpha   90.00
_cell.angle_beta   90.00
_cell.angle_gamma   90.00
#
_symmetry.space_group_name_H-M   'P 1'
#
loop_
_entity.id
_entity.type
_entity.pdbx_description
1 polymer ?
#
loop_
_entity_poly.entity_id
_entity_poly.type
_entity_poly.pdbx_seq_one_letter_code
_entity_poly.pdbx_strand_id
1 'polypeptide(L)'
;MAKTPVDQFSDLAKIDGHVDEAALVAVYDQLGPVSPEQLLGQWKGSSFDTGHPTHKLLKGSKWAGKDFRSVDDVDPIMLYDEEGSRNWYEQYGHAQLREVKYRGVVSTAMVYDKFPIIDSFRYVSENVVIGAMDNKDLKDVGTYYFYLTRI
;
A
#
# COMPACT_ATOMS: atom_id res chain seq x y z
N MET A 1 17.39 -22.30 -9.63
CA MET A 1 16.88 -22.10 -8.26
C MET A 1 15.44 -21.60 -8.35
N ALA A 2 14.59 -21.94 -7.39
CA ALA A 2 13.25 -21.35 -7.32
C ALA A 2 13.35 -19.85 -7.02
N LYS A 3 12.49 -19.03 -7.62
CA LYS A 3 12.43 -17.58 -7.34
C LYS A 3 11.98 -17.35 -5.90
N THR A 4 12.59 -16.38 -5.23
CA THR A 4 12.13 -15.95 -3.90
C THR A 4 10.85 -15.12 -4.01
N PRO A 5 10.08 -14.93 -2.92
CA PRO A 5 8.91 -14.03 -2.94
C PRO A 5 9.26 -12.60 -3.38
N VAL A 6 10.45 -12.11 -3.03
CA VAL A 6 10.93 -10.77 -3.43
C VAL A 6 11.23 -10.70 -4.94
N ASP A 7 11.79 -11.76 -5.52
CA ASP A 7 11.99 -11.85 -6.98
C ASP A 7 10.64 -11.85 -7.71
N GLN A 8 9.67 -12.63 -7.21
CA GLN A 8 8.33 -12.69 -7.78
C GLN A 8 7.60 -11.34 -7.68
N PHE A 9 7.67 -10.67 -6.53
CA PHE A 9 7.16 -9.30 -6.38
C PHE A 9 7.80 -8.36 -7.43
N SER A 10 9.12 -8.43 -7.57
CA SER A 10 9.87 -7.56 -8.49
C SER A 10 9.49 -7.78 -9.95
N ASP A 11 9.13 -9.01 -10.32
CA ASP A 11 8.62 -9.32 -11.65
C ASP A 11 7.21 -8.75 -11.86
N LEU A 12 6.31 -8.89 -10.87
CA LEU A 12 4.95 -8.33 -10.94
C LEU A 12 4.98 -6.79 -10.98
N ALA A 13 5.87 -6.15 -10.23
CA ALA A 13 6.00 -4.69 -10.18
C ALA A 13 6.51 -4.06 -11.49
N LYS A 14 7.09 -4.85 -12.40
CA LYS A 14 7.55 -4.41 -13.73
C LYS A 14 6.47 -4.50 -14.80
N ILE A 15 5.33 -5.13 -14.51
CA ILE A 15 4.24 -5.29 -15.48
C ILE A 15 3.56 -3.94 -15.67
N ASP A 16 3.66 -3.39 -16.87
CA ASP A 16 2.90 -2.20 -17.29
C ASP A 16 1.56 -2.63 -17.90
N GLY A 17 0.60 -2.97 -17.03
CA GLY A 17 -0.71 -3.46 -17.43
C GLY A 17 -1.37 -4.34 -16.36
N HIS A 18 -2.31 -5.16 -16.82
CA HIS A 18 -3.10 -6.00 -15.93
C HIS A 18 -2.23 -7.04 -15.19
N VAL A 19 -2.45 -7.16 -13.88
CA VAL A 19 -1.83 -8.15 -13.00
C VAL A 19 -2.93 -8.98 -12.37
N ASP A 20 -2.80 -10.30 -12.42
CA ASP A 20 -3.74 -11.21 -11.75
C ASP A 20 -3.64 -11.05 -10.22
N GLU A 21 -4.78 -10.82 -9.57
CA GLU A 21 -4.87 -10.74 -8.12
C GLU A 21 -4.33 -12.01 -7.44
N ALA A 22 -4.56 -13.19 -8.02
CA ALA A 22 -4.10 -14.45 -7.43
C ALA A 22 -2.57 -14.53 -7.36
N ALA A 23 -1.86 -13.94 -8.33
CA ALA A 23 -0.40 -13.87 -8.32
C ALA A 23 0.11 -12.94 -7.21
N LEU A 24 -0.57 -11.80 -6.98
CA LEU A 24 -0.26 -10.88 -5.90
C LEU A 24 -0.52 -11.51 -4.53
N VAL A 25 -1.63 -12.22 -4.38
CA VAL A 25 -1.95 -12.98 -3.16
C VAL A 25 -0.85 -14.01 -2.85
N ALA A 26 -0.44 -14.80 -3.85
CA ALA A 26 0.57 -15.85 -3.67
C ALA A 26 1.93 -15.30 -3.21
N VAL A 27 2.30 -14.09 -3.66
CA VAL A 27 3.51 -13.40 -3.21
C VAL A 27 3.31 -12.76 -1.85
N TYR A 28 2.22 -12.01 -1.65
CA TYR A 28 1.91 -11.29 -0.42
C TYR A 28 1.88 -12.21 0.81
N ASP A 29 1.30 -13.41 0.67
CA ASP A 29 1.18 -14.39 1.74
C ASP A 29 2.52 -15.00 2.18
N GLN A 30 3.57 -14.88 1.36
CA GLN A 30 4.92 -15.37 1.66
C GLN A 30 5.86 -14.29 2.21
N LEU A 31 5.45 -13.02 2.18
CA LEU A 31 6.30 -11.92 2.64
C LEU A 31 6.24 -11.76 4.17
N GLY A 32 7.33 -11.26 4.74
CA GLY A 32 7.47 -11.05 6.17
C GLY A 32 6.69 -9.83 6.69
N PRO A 33 6.53 -9.70 8.02
CA PRO A 33 5.97 -8.51 8.64
C PRO A 33 6.94 -7.32 8.55
N VAL A 34 6.41 -6.12 8.77
CA VAL A 34 7.16 -4.86 8.91
C VAL A 34 6.73 -4.17 10.21
N SER A 35 7.66 -3.58 10.95
CA SER A 35 7.36 -2.83 12.19
C SER A 35 6.90 -1.39 11.88
N PRO A 36 6.17 -0.72 12.79
CA PRO A 36 5.69 0.64 12.56
C PRO A 36 6.82 1.64 12.30
N GLU A 37 7.93 1.48 13.01
CA GLU A 37 9.11 2.34 12.91
C GLU A 37 9.77 2.26 11.55
N GLN A 38 9.72 1.08 10.90
CA GLN A 38 10.24 0.89 9.56
C GLN A 38 9.43 1.67 8.51
N LEU A 39 8.16 2.03 8.76
CA LEU A 39 7.36 2.79 7.81
C LEU A 39 7.53 4.31 7.94
N LEU A 40 8.16 4.82 9.00
CA LEU A 40 8.31 6.26 9.19
C LEU A 40 9.04 6.92 7.99
N GLY A 41 8.59 8.12 7.62
CA GLY A 41 9.10 8.89 6.49
C GLY A 41 8.16 8.96 5.30
N GLN A 42 8.68 9.43 4.17
CA GLN A 42 7.91 9.68 2.95
C GLN A 42 8.05 8.53 1.97
N TRP A 43 6.93 8.14 1.36
CA TRP A 43 6.88 7.02 0.44
C TRP A 43 6.14 7.36 -0.83
N LYS A 44 6.72 6.99 -1.97
CA LYS A 44 6.09 7.04 -3.27
C LYS A 44 5.11 5.89 -3.44
N GLY A 45 3.89 6.19 -3.86
CA GLY A 45 2.85 5.21 -4.14
C GLY A 45 2.90 4.68 -5.56
N SER A 46 2.72 3.37 -5.71
CA SER A 46 2.49 2.69 -6.98
C SER A 46 1.42 1.61 -6.80
N SER A 47 0.68 1.28 -7.85
CA SER A 47 -0.48 0.38 -7.76
C SER A 47 -0.41 -0.74 -8.79
N PHE A 48 -0.93 -1.91 -8.45
CA PHE A 48 -1.13 -2.99 -9.42
C PHE A 48 -2.51 -2.87 -10.07
N ASP A 49 -2.58 -3.05 -11.39
CA ASP A 49 -3.86 -3.05 -12.11
C ASP A 49 -4.51 -4.44 -12.09
N THR A 50 -5.20 -4.76 -11.00
CA THR A 50 -6.02 -5.99 -10.91
C THR A 50 -7.43 -5.80 -11.49
N GLY A 51 -7.72 -4.64 -12.09
CA GLY A 51 -9.08 -4.23 -12.44
C GLY A 51 -9.88 -3.58 -11.30
N HIS A 52 -9.29 -3.48 -10.10
CA HIS A 52 -9.94 -2.90 -8.91
C HIS A 52 -10.27 -1.40 -9.10
N PRO A 53 -11.45 -0.91 -8.67
CA PRO A 53 -11.87 0.49 -8.87
C PRO A 53 -10.91 1.53 -8.29
N THR A 54 -10.31 1.24 -7.13
CA THR A 54 -9.30 2.12 -6.50
C THR A 54 -8.08 2.39 -7.40
N HIS A 55 -7.68 1.42 -8.24
CA HIS A 55 -6.58 1.64 -9.20
C HIS A 55 -6.92 2.79 -10.16
N LYS A 56 -8.14 2.78 -10.71
CA LYS A 56 -8.62 3.83 -11.63
C LYS A 56 -8.72 5.19 -10.95
N LEU A 57 -9.22 5.21 -9.71
CA LEU A 57 -9.34 6.43 -8.92
C LEU A 57 -7.97 7.08 -8.69
N LEU A 58 -6.99 6.33 -8.17
CA LEU A 58 -5.67 6.86 -7.82
C LEU A 58 -4.86 7.26 -9.05
N LYS A 59 -5.01 6.55 -10.18
CA LYS A 59 -4.42 6.95 -11.46
C LYS A 59 -4.95 8.30 -11.95
N GLY A 60 -6.22 8.60 -11.73
CA GLY A 60 -6.83 9.89 -12.08
C GLY A 60 -6.40 11.03 -11.16
N SER A 61 -6.05 10.75 -9.91
CA SER A 61 -5.76 11.76 -8.87
C SER A 61 -4.29 12.16 -8.73
N LYS A 62 -3.37 11.70 -9.60
CA LYS A 62 -1.92 11.91 -9.47
C LYS A 62 -1.40 11.51 -8.07
N TRP A 63 -1.80 10.33 -7.60
CA TRP A 63 -1.40 9.84 -6.28
C TRP A 63 0.13 9.79 -6.13
N ALA A 64 0.66 10.51 -5.14
CA ALA A 64 2.07 10.61 -4.84
C ALA A 64 2.53 9.58 -3.80
N GLY A 65 1.62 9.03 -2.99
CA GLY A 65 1.92 8.03 -1.98
C GLY A 65 1.40 8.40 -0.59
N LYS A 66 2.23 8.19 0.42
CA LYS A 66 1.88 8.36 1.85
C LYS A 66 3.06 8.95 2.61
N ASP A 67 2.78 9.76 3.63
CA ASP A 67 3.79 10.30 4.54
C ASP A 67 3.48 9.84 5.97
N PHE A 68 4.36 9.02 6.55
CA PHE A 68 4.22 8.49 7.91
C PHE A 68 5.02 9.36 8.87
N ARG A 69 4.36 10.37 9.45
CA ARG A 69 5.01 11.38 10.32
C ARG A 69 5.38 10.78 11.68
N SER A 70 4.52 9.94 12.22
CA SER A 70 4.75 9.13 13.41
C SER A 70 3.88 7.86 13.39
N VAL A 71 4.00 7.02 14.42
CA VAL A 71 3.12 5.85 14.62
C VAL A 71 1.66 6.28 14.80
N ASP A 72 1.39 7.44 15.38
CA ASP A 72 0.04 7.92 15.68
C ASP A 72 -0.46 8.98 14.70
N ASP A 73 0.33 9.30 13.67
CA ASP A 73 0.01 10.40 12.78
C ASP A 73 0.60 10.20 11.37
N VAL A 74 -0.29 9.96 10.41
CA VAL A 74 0.03 9.63 9.03
C VAL A 74 -0.83 10.47 8.09
N ASP A 75 -0.23 10.95 7.01
CA ASP A 75 -0.92 11.54 5.87
C ASP A 75 -1.14 10.43 4.82
N PRO A 76 -2.33 9.81 4.79
CA PRO A 76 -2.51 8.52 4.13
C PRO A 76 -2.63 8.62 2.60
N ILE A 77 -2.90 9.82 2.08
CA ILE A 77 -3.06 10.12 0.67
C ILE A 77 -2.33 11.44 0.38
N MET A 78 -1.16 11.33 -0.25
CA MET A 78 -0.42 12.44 -0.82
C MET A 78 -0.72 12.51 -2.32
N LEU A 79 -0.93 13.70 -2.87
CA LEU A 79 -1.12 13.94 -4.31
C LEU A 79 -0.04 14.89 -4.83
N TYR A 80 0.36 14.72 -6.09
CA TYR A 80 1.19 15.71 -6.77
C TYR A 80 0.32 16.85 -7.30
N ASP A 81 0.72 18.09 -7.02
CA ASP A 81 0.14 19.27 -7.67
C ASP A 81 0.69 19.49 -9.09
N GLU A 82 0.43 20.66 -9.68
CA GLU A 82 0.92 21.01 -11.01
C GLU A 82 2.43 21.31 -11.05
N GLU A 83 2.99 21.74 -9.93
CA GLU A 83 4.43 22.04 -9.77
C GLU A 83 5.24 20.79 -9.38
N GLY A 84 4.55 19.68 -9.08
CA GLY A 84 5.15 18.41 -8.67
C GLY A 84 5.39 18.32 -7.16
N SER A 85 4.87 19.24 -6.36
CA SER A 85 4.95 19.17 -4.90
C SER A 85 3.95 18.16 -4.34
N ARG A 86 4.34 17.49 -3.26
CA ARG A 86 3.49 16.51 -2.55
C ARG A 86 2.62 17.24 -1.54
N ASN A 87 1.31 17.19 -1.72
CA ASN A 87 0.36 17.79 -0.79
C ASN A 87 -0.55 16.70 -0.21
N TRP A 88 -0.80 16.78 1.09
CA TRP A 88 -1.74 15.89 1.77
C TRP A 88 -3.16 16.21 1.33
N TYR A 89 -3.94 15.18 1.00
CA TYR A 89 -5.33 15.34 0.61
C TYR A 89 -6.25 15.31 1.84
N GLU A 90 -6.49 16.50 2.43
CA GLU A 90 -7.17 16.68 3.71
C GLU A 90 -8.57 16.02 3.82
N GLN A 91 -9.24 15.84 2.68
CA GLN A 91 -10.54 15.16 2.62
C GLN A 91 -10.47 13.72 3.13
N TYR A 92 -9.32 13.05 2.97
CA TYR A 92 -9.11 11.69 3.47
C TYR A 92 -8.79 11.63 4.97
N GLY A 93 -8.57 12.78 5.62
CA GLY A 93 -8.14 12.83 7.02
C GLY A 93 -6.75 12.25 7.23
N HIS A 94 -6.45 11.96 8.49
CA HIS A 94 -5.22 11.27 8.90
C HIS A 94 -5.48 9.78 9.10
N ALA A 95 -4.41 9.09 9.45
CA ALA A 95 -4.40 7.69 9.83
C ALA A 95 -3.36 7.46 10.92
N GLN A 96 -3.36 6.25 11.46
CA GLN A 96 -2.41 5.78 12.47
C GLN A 96 -1.91 4.37 12.13
N LEU A 97 -0.73 4.02 12.64
CA LEU A 97 -0.13 2.70 12.48
C LEU A 97 -0.43 1.82 13.69
N ARG A 98 -0.89 0.60 13.44
CA ARG A 98 -1.12 -0.42 14.47
C ARG A 98 -0.64 -1.78 13.98
N GLU A 99 -0.25 -2.65 14.89
CA GLU A 99 -0.04 -4.05 14.57
C GLU A 99 -1.39 -4.77 14.46
N VAL A 100 -1.70 -5.27 13.27
CA VAL A 100 -2.96 -5.94 12.97
C VAL A 100 -2.67 -7.30 12.34
N LYS A 101 -3.44 -8.32 12.73
CA LYS A 101 -3.37 -9.64 12.09
C LYS A 101 -4.19 -9.63 10.81
N TYR A 102 -3.51 -9.76 9.67
CA TYR A 102 -4.16 -9.93 8.37
C TYR A 102 -3.58 -11.15 7.66
N ARG A 103 -4.45 -12.03 7.14
CA ARG A 103 -4.07 -13.28 6.46
C ARG A 103 -3.05 -14.13 7.26
N GLY A 104 -3.31 -14.28 8.55
CA GLY A 104 -2.53 -15.17 9.43
C GLY A 104 -1.29 -14.57 10.08
N VAL A 105 -0.78 -13.43 9.62
CA VAL A 105 0.46 -12.84 10.16
C VAL A 105 0.20 -11.42 10.66
N VAL A 106 0.64 -11.12 11.89
CA VAL A 106 0.63 -9.77 12.48
C VAL A 106 1.71 -8.93 11.82
N SER A 107 1.36 -7.73 11.36
CA SER A 107 2.27 -6.76 10.75
C SER A 107 1.73 -5.35 10.98
N THR A 108 2.53 -4.34 10.65
CA THR A 108 2.02 -2.97 10.62
C THR A 108 0.90 -2.83 9.59
N ALA A 109 -0.18 -2.20 10.03
CA ALA A 109 -1.26 -1.74 9.19
C ALA A 109 -1.53 -0.26 9.47
N MET A 110 -1.86 0.49 8.42
CA MET A 110 -2.34 1.86 8.55
C MET A 110 -3.86 1.86 8.61
N VAL A 111 -4.41 2.39 9.70
CA VAL A 111 -5.85 2.48 9.98
C VAL A 111 -6.28 3.92 9.75
N TYR A 112 -7.20 4.14 8.81
CA TYR A 112 -7.71 5.47 8.52
C TYR A 112 -8.65 5.95 9.62
N ASP A 113 -8.55 7.21 10.02
CA ASP A 113 -9.39 7.75 11.09
C ASP A 113 -10.84 7.99 10.63
N LYS A 114 -11.02 8.36 9.35
CA LYS A 114 -12.33 8.76 8.78
C LYS A 114 -13.01 7.69 7.94
N PHE A 115 -12.27 6.70 7.45
CA PHE A 115 -12.77 5.72 6.48
C PHE A 115 -12.57 4.30 7.01
N PRO A 116 -13.48 3.36 6.71
CA PRO A 116 -13.37 1.97 7.17
C PRO A 116 -12.34 1.19 6.33
N ILE A 117 -11.11 1.69 6.30
CA ILE A 117 -9.99 1.22 5.48
C ILE A 117 -8.81 0.87 6.39
N ILE A 118 -8.24 -0.31 6.17
CA ILE A 118 -7.02 -0.79 6.81
C ILE A 118 -6.05 -1.23 5.73
N ASP A 119 -4.92 -0.54 5.59
CA ASP A 119 -3.85 -0.91 4.67
C ASP A 119 -2.83 -1.80 5.41
N SER A 120 -2.86 -3.12 5.17
CA SER A 120 -1.95 -4.09 5.82
C SER A 120 -0.64 -4.26 5.05
N PHE A 121 0.50 -3.97 5.66
CA PHE A 121 1.80 -3.97 4.97
C PHE A 121 2.60 -5.24 5.16
N ARG A 122 3.39 -5.59 4.14
CA ARG A 122 4.42 -6.65 4.17
C ARG A 122 5.76 -6.11 3.69
N TYR A 123 6.81 -6.63 4.28
CA TYR A 123 8.19 -6.28 3.95
C TYR A 123 8.61 -6.88 2.60
N VAL A 124 9.13 -6.05 1.70
CA VAL A 124 9.81 -6.49 0.46
C VAL A 124 11.30 -6.20 0.57
N SER A 125 11.68 -4.98 0.96
CA SER A 125 13.05 -4.56 1.23
C SER A 125 13.06 -3.34 2.16
N GLU A 126 14.24 -2.84 2.55
CA GLU A 126 14.38 -1.63 3.39
C GLU A 126 13.68 -0.39 2.82
N ASN A 127 13.54 -0.35 1.48
CA ASN A 127 12.98 0.77 0.74
C ASN A 127 11.67 0.41 0.02
N VAL A 128 11.14 -0.81 0.17
CA VAL A 128 9.91 -1.24 -0.49
C VAL A 128 9.02 -2.05 0.44
N VAL A 129 7.74 -1.69 0.49
CA VAL A 129 6.70 -2.48 1.14
C VAL A 129 5.51 -2.66 0.20
N ILE A 130 4.80 -3.78 0.33
CA ILE A 130 3.52 -4.01 -0.35
C ILE A 130 2.38 -3.83 0.65
N GLY A 131 1.33 -3.12 0.25
CA GLY A 131 0.10 -2.92 1.00
C GLY A 131 -1.06 -3.69 0.40
N ALA A 132 -1.88 -4.28 1.27
CA ALA A 132 -3.17 -4.86 0.94
C ALA A 132 -4.27 -4.07 1.66
N MET A 133 -5.18 -3.46 0.91
CA MET A 133 -6.26 -2.66 1.46
C MET A 133 -7.45 -3.55 1.82
N ASP A 134 -7.76 -3.66 3.12
CA ASP A 134 -9.03 -4.17 3.63
C ASP A 134 -9.99 -2.98 3.80
N ASN A 135 -10.98 -2.88 2.90
CA ASN A 135 -12.01 -1.86 2.96
C ASN A 135 -13.38 -2.51 3.12
N LYS A 136 -14.07 -2.17 4.21
CA LYS A 136 -15.36 -2.76 4.56
C LYS A 136 -16.43 -2.54 3.48
N ASP A 137 -16.36 -1.44 2.76
CA ASP A 137 -17.37 -1.02 1.77
C ASP A 137 -17.08 -1.59 0.36
N LEU A 138 -15.93 -2.24 0.15
CA LEU A 138 -15.47 -2.75 -1.14
C LEU A 138 -15.17 -4.26 -1.14
N LYS A 139 -15.79 -5.03 -0.24
CA LYS A 139 -15.48 -6.46 -0.08
C LYS A 139 -15.76 -7.33 -1.31
N ASP A 140 -16.72 -6.92 -2.15
CA ASP A 140 -17.18 -7.73 -3.29
C ASP A 140 -16.32 -7.54 -4.56
N VAL A 141 -15.33 -6.64 -4.54
CA VAL A 141 -14.50 -6.29 -5.71
C VAL A 141 -13.04 -6.76 -5.60
N GLY A 142 -12.74 -7.60 -4.61
CA GLY A 142 -11.40 -8.14 -4.36
C GLY A 142 -10.54 -7.23 -3.49
N THR A 143 -9.27 -7.62 -3.30
CA THR A 143 -8.30 -6.85 -2.51
C THR A 143 -7.54 -5.89 -3.42
N TYR A 144 -7.49 -4.61 -3.03
CA TYR A 144 -6.61 -3.66 -3.69
C TYR A 144 -5.18 -3.79 -3.16
N TYR A 145 -4.26 -4.13 -4.07
CA TYR A 145 -2.83 -4.19 -3.79
C TYR A 145 -2.11 -2.98 -4.37
N PHE A 146 -1.19 -2.45 -3.58
CA PHE A 146 -0.31 -1.35 -3.96
C PHE A 146 1.07 -1.58 -3.34
N TYR A 147 2.07 -0.84 -3.78
CA TYR A 147 3.38 -0.85 -3.15
C TYR A 147 3.89 0.56 -2.94
N LEU A 148 4.75 0.69 -1.95
CA LEU A 148 5.35 1.94 -1.55
C LEU A 148 6.86 1.83 -1.69
N THR A 149 7.48 2.85 -2.28
CA THR A 149 8.94 2.97 -2.37
C THR A 149 9.40 4.19 -1.58
N ARG A 150 10.37 4.03 -0.68
CA ARG A 150 10.90 5.13 0.14
C ARG A 150 11.52 6.22 -0.74
N ILE A 151 11.40 7.48 -0.32
CA ILE A 151 11.96 8.67 -0.97
C ILE A 151 13.13 9.22 -0.15
#